data_AF-A0A074J504-F1
#
_entry.id   AF-A0A074J504-F1
#
_cell.length_a   1.000
_cell.length_b   1.000
_cell.length_c   1.000
_cell.angle_alpha   90.00
_cell.angle_beta   90.00
_cell.angle_gamma   90.00
#
_symmetry.space_group_name_H-M   'P 1'
#
loop_
_entity.id
_entity.type
_entity.pdbx_description
1 polymer ?
#
loop_
_entity_poly.entity_id
_entity_poly.type
_entity_poly.pdbx_seq_one_letter_code
_entity_poly.pdbx_strand_id
1 'polypeptide(L)' 'MTNRIALWLAGIIIVLIFSDVLFDGGRILLFLAKELLDLVQYIAFWR' A
#
# COMPACT_ATOMS: atom_id res chain seq x y z
N MET A 1 17.93 -9.09 1.39
CA MET A 1 17.44 -7.88 2.10
C MET A 1 18.32 -7.68 3.34
N THR A 2 19.03 -6.57 3.46
CA THR A 2 19.73 -6.21 4.71
C THR A 2 18.75 -5.57 5.68
N ASN A 3 18.89 -5.82 6.99
CA ASN A 3 18.04 -5.21 8.03
C ASN A 3 17.95 -3.69 7.91
N ARG A 4 19.01 -3.05 7.40
CA ARG A 4 19.04 -1.61 7.14
C ARG A 4 17.98 -1.18 6.13
N ILE A 5 17.81 -1.90 5.01
CA ILE A 5 16.82 -1.56 3.98
C ILE A 5 15.40 -1.81 4.50
N ALA A 6 15.20 -2.89 5.25
CA ALA A 6 13.91 -3.21 5.86
C ALA A 6 13.43 -2.10 6.81
N LEU A 7 14.33 -1.56 7.66
CA LEU A 7 14.01 -0.45 8.56
C LEU A 7 13.62 0.83 7.80
N TRP A 8 14.35 1.17 6.74
CA TRP A 8 14.01 2.32 5.92
C TRP A 8 12.64 2.17 5.24
N LEU A 9 12.37 1.00 4.66
CA LEU A 9 11.08 0.72 4.03
C LEU A 9 9.93 0.78 5.04
N ALA A 10 10.11 0.19 6.23
CA ALA A 10 9.11 0.26 7.28
C ALA A 10 8.80 1.71 7.68
N GLY A 11 9.85 2.53 7.88
CA GLY A 11 9.70 3.96 8.19
C GLY A 11 8.94 4.72 7.11
N ILE A 12 9.30 4.51 5.83
CA ILE A 12 8.63 5.14 4.69
C ILE A 12 7.15 4.75 4.62
N ILE A 13 6.84 3.46 4.77
CA ILE A 13 5.45 2.97 4.72
C ILE A 13 4.60 3.61 5.83
N ILE A 14 5.14 3.69 7.05
CA ILE A 14 4.45 4.34 8.17
C ILE A 14 4.16 5.81 7.84
N VAL A 15 5.18 6.56 7.38
CA VAL A 15 5.00 7.97 7.02
C VAL A 15 3.94 8.17 5.95
N LEU A 16 3.92 7.32 4.91
CA LEU A 16 2.93 7.40 3.84
C LEU A 16 1.51 7.09 4.33
N ILE A 17 1.34 6.08 5.19
CA ILE A 17 0.03 5.76 5.77
C ILE A 17 -0.48 6.92 6.62
N PHE A 18 0.37 7.48 7.49
CA PHE A 18 -0.01 8.62 8.31
C PHE A 18 -0.33 9.85 7.46
N SER A 19 0.43 10.09 6.39
CA SER A 19 0.15 11.18 5.45
C SER A 19 -1.23 11.02 4.81
N ASP A 20 -1.58 9.83 4.29
CA ASP A 20 -2.89 9.59 3.69
C ASP A 20 -4.04 9.78 4.71
N VAL A 21 -3.88 9.29 5.94
CA VAL A 21 -4.92 9.45 6.96
C VAL A 21 -5.11 10.93 7.37
N LEU A 22 -4.02 11.69 7.51
CA LEU A 22 -4.07 13.07 8.00
C LEU A 22 -4.47 14.09 6.92
N PHE A 23 -3.99 13.94 5.68
CA PHE A 23 -4.21 14.91 4.61
C PHE A 23 -5.33 14.49 3.66
N ASP A 24 -5.45 13.19 3.37
CA ASP A 24 -6.35 12.66 2.35
C ASP A 24 -7.55 11.90 2.92
N GLY A 25 -7.60 11.73 4.25
CA GLY A 25 -8.68 11.02 4.96
C GLY A 25 -8.70 9.52 4.67
N GLY A 26 -7.57 8.91 4.30
CA GLY A 26 -7.47 7.47 4.01
C GLY A 26 -7.92 7.09 2.59
N ARG A 27 -8.19 8.07 1.72
CA ARG A 27 -8.71 7.81 0.36
C ARG A 27 -7.70 7.10 -0.53
N ILE A 28 -6.41 7.42 -0.41
CA ILE A 28 -5.38 6.84 -1.28
C ILE A 28 -5.20 5.36 -0.96
N LEU A 29 -5.15 4.99 0.33
CA LEU A 29 -5.07 3.59 0.75
C LEU A 29 -6.31 2.79 0.32
N LEU A 30 -7.51 3.35 0.48
CA LEU A 30 -8.75 2.68 0.04
C LEU A 30 -8.80 2.50 -1.47
N PHE A 31 -8.37 3.50 -2.24
CA PHE A 31 -8.24 3.40 -3.68
C PHE A 31 -7.26 2.29 -4.07
N LEU A 32 -6.06 2.29 -3.47
CA LEU A 32 -5.04 1.28 -3.76
C LEU A 32 -5.50 -0.14 -3.40
N ALA A 33 -6.20 -0.30 -2.27
CA ALA A 33 -6.77 -1.58 -1.87
C ALA A 33 -7.80 -2.10 -2.88
N LYS A 34 -8.65 -1.23 -3.42
CA LYS A 34 -9.62 -1.59 -4.46
C LYS A 34 -8.92 -2.05 -5.75
N GLU A 35 -7.98 -1.26 -6.27
CA GLU A 35 -7.24 -1.61 -7.49
C GLU A 35 -6.44 -2.91 -7.33
N LEU A 36 -5.89 -3.17 -6.13
CA LEU A 36 -5.19 -4.41 -5.84
C LEU A 36 -6.15 -5.61 -5.83
N LEU A 37 -7.35 -5.46 -5.27
CA LEU A 37 -8.38 -6.50 -5.34
C LEU A 37 -8.82 -6.77 -6.79
N ASP A 38 -9.00 -5.72 -7.59
CA ASP A 38 -9.35 -5.85 -9.01
C ASP A 38 -8.22 -6.57 -9.78
N LEU A 39 -6.95 -6.27 -9.47
CA LEU A 39 -5.80 -6.99 -10.02
C LEU A 39 -5.77 -8.46 -9.61
N VAL A 40 -6.05 -8.75 -8.33
CA VAL A 40 -6.15 -10.14 -7.84
C VAL A 40 -7.25 -10.90 -8.56
N GLN A 41 -8.43 -10.28 -8.75
CA GLN A 41 -9.53 -10.87 -9.52
C GLN A 41 -9.14 -11.11 -10.98
N TYR A 42 -8.47 -10.14 -11.61
CA TYR A 42 -7.97 -10.28 -12.97
C TYR A 42 -7.00 -11.47 -13.06
N ILE A 43 -5.99 -11.55 -12.19
CA ILE A 43 -5.03 -12.67 -12.17
C ILE A 43 -5.75 -14.00 -11.93
N ALA A 44 -6.72 -14.03 -11.01
CA ALA A 44 -7.51 -15.23 -10.70
C ALA A 44 -8.34 -15.72 -11.90
N PHE A 45 -8.78 -14.83 -12.78
CA PHE A 45 -9.46 -15.19 -14.03
C PHE A 45 -8.53 -15.92 -15.01
N TRP A 46 -7.24 -15.58 -15.04
CA TRP A 46 -6.25 -16.21 -15.95
C TRP A 46 -5.63 -17.50 -15.40
N ARG A 47 -5.94 -17.89 -14.15
CA ARG A 47 -5.49 -19.15 -13.57
C ARG A 47 -6.46 -20.28 -13.91
#